data_AF-A0A632U5F0-F1
#
_entry.id   AF-A0A632U5F0-F1
#
_cell.length_a   1.000
_cell.length_b   1.000
_cell.length_c   1.000
_cell.angle_alpha   90.00
_cell.angle_beta   90.00
_cell.angle_gamma   90.00
#
_symmetry.space_group_name_H-M   'P 1'
#
loop_
_entity.id
_entity.type
_entity.pdbx_description
1 polymer ?
#
loop_
_entity_poly.entity_id
_entity_poly.type
_entity_poly.pdbx_seq_one_letter_code
_entity_poly.pdbx_strand_id
1 'polypeptide(L)'
;ERFGFGLRASYSRSAGRVLALSLLTTLSTIVLWLVGYHAENKGLHLRYQANSIRTRRVITYLTLAENVLRQSPLILKRTVLRTVLNHLARTYQNMVLVY
;
A
#
# COMPACT_ATOMS: atom_id res chain seq x y z
N GLU A 1 20.69 2.78 -5.24
CA GLU A 1 20.98 3.06 -3.82
C GLU A 1 20.54 1.87 -2.98
N ARG A 2 21.26 1.55 -1.91
CA ARG A 2 21.04 0.30 -1.16
C ARG A 2 20.10 0.48 0.05
N PHE A 3 19.91 1.70 0.55
CA PHE A 3 18.98 2.06 1.64
C PHE A 3 18.52 3.53 1.53
N GLY A 4 17.23 3.82 1.82
CA GLY A 4 16.64 5.17 1.82
C GLY A 4 15.54 5.39 0.76
N PHE A 5 14.95 6.59 0.71
CA PHE A 5 13.88 6.97 -0.25
C PHE A 5 14.36 7.13 -1.71
N GLY A 6 15.64 6.91 -2.00
CA GLY A 6 16.16 6.98 -3.37
C GLY A 6 16.10 8.39 -3.97
N LEU A 7 16.10 9.45 -3.15
CA LEU A 7 15.92 10.83 -3.62
C LEU A 7 16.98 11.25 -4.65
N ARG A 8 18.18 10.66 -4.60
CA ARG A 8 19.23 10.88 -5.60
C ARG A 8 18.89 10.28 -6.97
N ALA A 9 18.07 9.23 -7.02
CA ALA A 9 17.53 8.67 -8.25
C ALA A 9 16.46 9.55 -8.91
N SER A 10 16.01 10.62 -8.25
CA SER A 10 15.08 11.60 -8.86
C SER A 10 15.73 12.48 -9.93
N TYR A 11 17.08 12.50 -9.99
CA TYR A 11 17.92 13.36 -10.85
C TYR A 11 17.52 14.85 -10.85
N SER A 12 16.79 15.29 -9.83
CA SER A 12 16.26 16.64 -9.74
C SER A 12 17.33 17.61 -9.25
N ARG A 13 17.49 18.74 -9.95
CA ARG A 13 18.42 19.82 -9.59
C ARG A 13 17.74 21.04 -8.95
N SER A 14 16.40 21.00 -8.80
CA SER A 14 15.63 22.10 -8.19
C SER A 14 14.77 21.63 -7.02
N ALA A 15 14.67 22.48 -5.99
CA ALA A 15 13.86 22.21 -4.80
C ALA A 15 12.37 22.04 -5.15
N GLY A 16 11.85 22.86 -6.08
CA GLY A 16 10.44 22.76 -6.53
C GLY A 16 10.09 21.41 -7.16
N ARG A 17 10.99 20.84 -7.98
CA ARG A 17 10.78 19.51 -8.57
C ARG A 17 10.91 18.40 -7.52
N VAL A 18 11.83 18.51 -6.56
CA VAL A 18 11.92 17.55 -5.45
C VAL A 18 10.63 17.56 -4.62
N LEU A 19 10.08 18.74 -4.31
CA LEU A 19 8.81 18.88 -3.59
C LEU A 19 7.65 18.18 -4.32
N ALA A 20 7.50 18.44 -5.62
CA ALA A 20 6.46 17.80 -6.43
C ALA A 20 6.61 16.27 -6.47
N LEU A 21 7.84 15.76 -6.61
CA LEU A 21 8.11 14.33 -6.59
C LEU A 21 7.86 13.71 -5.21
N SER A 22 8.20 14.40 -4.12
CA SER A 22 7.88 13.97 -2.76
C SER A 22 6.38 13.90 -2.52
N LEU A 23 5.61 14.87 -3.04
CA LEU A 23 4.16 14.84 -2.99
C LEU A 23 3.59 13.64 -3.77
N LEU A 24 4.05 13.43 -5.00
CA LEU A 24 3.62 12.28 -5.81
C LEU A 24 3.99 10.95 -5.13
N THR A 25 5.18 10.86 -4.54
CA THR A 25 5.65 9.67 -3.83
C THR A 25 4.78 9.38 -2.62
N THR A 26 4.47 10.39 -1.81
CA THR A 26 3.62 10.24 -0.62
C THR A 26 2.19 9.83 -0.99
N LEU A 27 1.58 10.48 -1.98
CA LEU A 27 0.25 10.10 -2.48
C LEU A 27 0.24 8.66 -3.02
N SER A 28 1.24 8.29 -3.82
CA SER A 28 1.36 6.93 -4.37
C SER A 28 1.54 5.90 -3.25
N THR A 29 2.31 6.23 -2.21
CA THR A 29 2.52 5.36 -1.05
C THR A 29 1.22 5.14 -0.27
N ILE A 30 0.42 6.19 -0.07
CA ILE A 30 -0.91 6.09 0.57
C ILE A 30 -1.83 5.19 -0.24
N VAL A 31 -1.88 5.37 -1.56
CA VAL A 31 -2.73 4.53 -2.45
C VAL A 31 -2.29 3.07 -2.40
N LEU A 32 -0.99 2.78 -2.51
CA LEU A 32 -0.46 1.42 -2.40
C LEU A 32 -0.77 0.80 -1.04
N TRP A 33 -0.69 1.58 0.04
CA TRP A 33 -1.03 1.10 1.38
C TRP A 33 -2.50 0.69 1.48
N LEU A 34 -3.42 1.51 0.97
CA LEU A 34 -4.86 1.21 0.95
C LEU A 34 -5.19 -0.01 0.08
N VAL A 35 -4.55 -0.15 -1.08
CA VAL A 35 -4.72 -1.34 -1.94
C VAL A 35 -4.21 -2.59 -1.24
N GLY A 36 -3.04 -2.52 -0.59
CA GLY A 36 -2.45 -3.63 0.15
C GLY A 36 -3.33 -4.05 1.33
N TYR A 37 -3.87 -3.10 2.09
CA TYR A 37 -4.81 -3.35 3.17
C TYR A 37 -6.08 -4.05 2.67
N HIS A 38 -6.67 -3.55 1.58
CA HIS A 38 -7.84 -4.20 0.97
C HIS A 38 -7.54 -5.61 0.46
N ALA A 39 -6.36 -5.82 -0.15
CA ALA A 39 -5.93 -7.13 -0.61
C ALA A 39 -5.71 -8.11 0.56
N GLU A 40 -5.18 -7.63 1.68
CA GLU A 40 -5.02 -8.44 2.90
C GLU A 40 -6.38 -8.85 3.46
N ASN A 41 -7.33 -7.92 3.61
CA ASN A 41 -8.69 -8.19 4.09
C ASN A 41 -9.44 -9.20 3.21
N LYS A 42 -9.11 -9.27 1.92
CA LYS A 42 -9.64 -10.29 0.99
C LYS A 42 -8.89 -11.63 1.03
N GLY A 43 -7.89 -11.78 1.89
CA GLY A 43 -7.06 -12.99 1.98
C GLY A 43 -6.10 -13.17 0.79
N LEU A 44 -5.97 -12.20 -0.11
CA LEU A 44 -5.12 -12.33 -1.29
C LEU A 44 -3.64 -12.42 -0.92
N HIS A 45 -3.26 -11.85 0.21
CA HIS A 45 -1.89 -11.88 0.74
C HIS A 45 -1.29 -13.29 0.85
N LEU A 46 -2.13 -14.33 1.04
CA LEU A 46 -1.67 -15.72 1.12
C LEU A 46 -1.22 -16.29 -0.24
N ARG A 47 -1.74 -15.76 -1.35
CA ARG A 47 -1.38 -16.20 -2.71
C ARG A 47 -0.06 -15.61 -3.19
N TYR A 48 0.31 -14.45 -2.66
CA TYR A 48 1.56 -13.75 -2.99
C TYR A 48 2.71 -14.08 -2.03
N GLN A 49 2.47 -14.94 -1.05
CA GLN A 49 3.51 -15.46 -0.16
C GLN A 49 4.07 -16.77 -0.72
N ALA A 50 5.38 -16.79 -0.95
CA ALA A 50 6.10 -18.02 -1.28
C ALA A 50 6.33 -18.91 -0.04
N ASN A 51 6.16 -18.35 1.16
CA ASN A 51 6.37 -19.07 2.42
C ASN A 51 5.16 -19.95 2.78
N SER A 52 5.42 -21.05 3.49
CA SER A 52 4.38 -21.96 4.00
C SER A 52 3.54 -21.38 5.14
N ILE A 53 3.94 -20.25 5.72
CA ILE A 53 3.22 -19.56 6.79
C ILE A 53 1.94 -18.95 6.22
N ARG A 54 0.78 -19.46 6.65
CA ARG A 54 -0.56 -18.98 6.24
C ARG A 54 -1.31 -18.21 7.33
N THR A 55 -0.72 -18.09 8.52
CA THR A 55 -1.37 -17.53 9.71
C THR A 55 -1.28 -16.01 9.80
N ARG A 56 -0.36 -15.39 9.06
CA ARG A 56 -0.12 -13.95 9.09
C ARG A 56 0.40 -13.43 7.76
N ARG A 57 0.29 -12.13 7.56
CA ARG A 57 0.96 -11.43 6.47
C ARG A 57 2.47 -11.33 6.75
N VAL A 58 3.27 -11.81 5.79
CA VAL A 58 4.74 -11.73 5.84
C VAL A 58 5.27 -10.57 4.99
N ILE A 59 4.63 -10.27 3.86
CA ILE A 59 5.04 -9.19 2.95
C ILE A 59 4.38 -7.85 3.32
N THR A 60 5.08 -6.74 3.08
CA THR A 60 4.54 -5.40 3.38
C THR A 60 3.32 -5.08 2.51
N TYR A 61 2.46 -4.15 2.94
CA TYR A 61 1.32 -3.71 2.11
C TYR A 61 1.77 -3.13 0.77
N LEU A 62 2.90 -2.43 0.72
CA LEU A 62 3.44 -1.86 -0.51
C LEU A 62 3.80 -2.96 -1.51
N THR A 63 4.56 -3.97 -1.06
CA THR A 63 4.94 -5.12 -1.90
C THR A 63 3.73 -5.94 -2.32
N LEU A 64 2.78 -6.18 -1.41
CA LEU A 64 1.54 -6.87 -1.73
C LEU A 64 0.73 -6.11 -2.78
N ALA A 65 0.55 -4.81 -2.59
CA ALA A 65 -0.19 -3.98 -3.53
C ALA A 65 0.49 -3.97 -4.89
N GLU A 66 1.80 -3.80 -4.95
CA GLU A 66 2.55 -3.83 -6.21
C GLU A 66 2.35 -5.14 -6.96
N ASN A 67 2.48 -6.29 -6.28
CA ASN A 67 2.26 -7.60 -6.89
C ASN A 67 0.81 -7.79 -7.36
N VAL A 68 -0.16 -7.34 -6.57
CA VAL A 68 -1.58 -7.37 -6.94
C VAL A 68 -1.85 -6.49 -8.16
N LEU A 69 -1.25 -5.30 -8.25
CA LEU A 69 -1.40 -4.40 -9.39
C LEU A 69 -0.73 -4.95 -10.65
N ARG A 70 0.45 -5.58 -10.52
CA ARG A 70 1.13 -6.25 -11.62
C ARG A 70 0.31 -7.40 -12.20
N GLN A 71 -0.34 -8.19 -11.35
CA GLN A 71 -1.15 -9.34 -11.78
C GLN A 71 -2.59 -8.95 -12.18
N SER A 72 -3.13 -7.86 -11.62
CA SER A 72 -4.54 -7.47 -11.81
C SER A 72 -4.71 -5.95 -11.72
N PRO A 73 -4.31 -5.21 -12.77
CA PRO A 73 -4.31 -3.74 -12.74
C PRO A 73 -5.71 -3.12 -12.63
N LEU A 74 -6.75 -3.84 -13.09
CA LEU A 74 -8.14 -3.40 -13.02
C LEU A 74 -8.72 -3.45 -11.59
N ILE A 75 -8.01 -4.03 -10.64
CA ILE A 75 -8.50 -4.10 -9.25
C ILE A 75 -8.69 -2.70 -8.66
N LEU A 76 -7.88 -1.71 -9.08
CA LEU A 76 -7.99 -0.30 -8.70
C LEU A 76 -9.32 0.32 -9.15
N LYS A 77 -9.74 0.03 -10.38
CA LYS A 77 -11.03 0.50 -10.92
C LYS A 77 -12.21 -0.12 -10.18
N ARG A 78 -12.03 -1.36 -9.70
CA ARG A 78 -13.06 -2.12 -8.99
C ARG A 78 -13.09 -1.83 -7.49
N THR A 79 -11.99 -1.35 -6.91
CA THR A 79 -11.93 -0.95 -5.51
C THR A 79 -12.67 0.34 -5.29
N VAL A 80 -13.81 0.25 -4.61
CA VAL A 80 -14.51 1.43 -4.11
C VAL A 80 -13.74 1.98 -2.91
N LEU A 81 -13.01 3.07 -3.11
CA LEU A 81 -12.16 3.69 -2.07
C LEU A 81 -12.95 3.92 -0.76
N ARG A 82 -14.21 4.35 -0.88
CA ARG A 82 -15.14 4.55 0.24
C ARG A 82 -15.33 3.30 1.09
N THR A 83 -15.43 2.12 0.48
CA THR A 83 -15.61 0.88 1.27
C THR A 83 -14.35 0.51 2.04
N VAL A 84 -13.17 0.76 1.44
CA VAL A 84 -11.88 0.50 2.11
C VAL A 84 -11.71 1.43 3.30
N LEU A 85 -12.01 2.73 3.12
CA LEU A 85 -11.95 3.73 4.19
C LEU A 85 -12.95 3.43 5.32
N ASN A 86 -14.18 3.06 4.99
CA ASN A 86 -15.19 2.70 5.99
C ASN A 86 -14.78 1.46 6.79
N HIS A 87 -14.17 0.46 6.13
CA HIS A 87 -13.65 -0.71 6.81
C HIS A 87 -12.51 -0.33 7.77
N LEU A 88 -11.56 0.48 7.30
CA LEU A 88 -10.45 0.97 8.11
C LEU A 88 -10.95 1.76 9.33
N ALA A 89 -11.92 2.66 9.14
CA ALA A 89 -12.52 3.44 10.21
C ALA A 89 -13.18 2.54 11.27
N ARG A 90 -13.92 1.50 10.84
CA ARG A 90 -14.52 0.52 11.76
C ARG A 90 -13.46 -0.27 12.52
N THR A 91 -12.41 -0.75 11.86
CA THR A 91 -11.31 -1.45 12.52
C THR A 91 -10.64 -0.56 13.56
N TYR A 92 -10.40 0.70 13.22
CA TYR A 92 -9.81 1.66 14.15
C TYR A 92 -10.72 1.94 15.35
N GLN A 93 -12.01 2.20 15.12
CA GLN A 93 -12.99 2.39 16.19
C GLN A 93 -13.05 1.18 17.13
N ASN A 94 -13.07 -0.04 16.58
CA ASN A 94 -13.04 -1.27 17.37
C ASN A 94 -11.73 -1.43 18.17
N MET A 95 -10.60 -0.92 17.68
CA MET A 95 -9.34 -0.96 18.44
C MET A 95 -9.33 0.07 19.57
N VAL A 96 -9.89 1.26 19.34
CA VAL A 96 -9.91 2.36 20.32
C VAL A 96 -10.96 2.12 21.40
N LEU A 97 -12.13 1.59 21.06
CA LEU A 97 -13.24 1.30 22.00
C LEU A 97 -13.05 0.02 22.83
N VAL A 98 -11.95 -0.70 22.64
CA VAL A 98 -11.56 -1.85 23.49
C VAL A 98 -10.76 -1.40 24.73
N TYR A 99 -10.40 -0.12 24.80
CA TYR A 99 -9.90 0.56 26.00
C TYR A 99 -10.99 1.44 26.62
#